data_AF-A0A954QV95-F1
#
_entry.id   AF-A0A954QV95-F1
#
_cell.length_a   1.000
_cell.length_b   1.000
_cell.length_c   1.000
_cell.angle_alpha   90.00
_cell.angle_beta   90.00
_cell.angle_gamma   90.00
#
_symmetry.space_group_name_H-M   'P 1'
#
loop_
_entity.id
_entity.type
_entity.pdbx_description
1 polymer ?
#
loop_
_entity_poly.entity_id
_entity_poly.type
_entity_poly.pdbx_seq_one_letter_code
_entity_poly.pdbx_strand_id
1 'polypeptide(L)'
;TRDYLVPPLQGYRLIDDEYQLIEPEADGAIVSEQLDARLAMEGDDLVMHDRPSGRRLLTEAESERERAERERSRAARERMLAEQERARAEQERKRADAAEAELRRMRAMLGLNADDEACES
;
A
#
# COMPACT_ATOMS: atom_id res chain seq x y z
N THR A 1 29.12 -15.68 -9.26
CA THR A 1 29.76 -17.00 -9.09
C THR A 1 28.91 -17.83 -8.14
N ARG A 2 27.96 -18.62 -8.67
CA ARG A 2 26.98 -19.41 -7.89
C ARG A 2 27.24 -20.93 -7.94
N ASP A 3 28.46 -21.32 -8.26
CA ASP A 3 28.78 -22.70 -8.68
C ASP A 3 29.29 -23.62 -7.58
N TYR A 4 28.99 -23.38 -6.31
CA TYR A 4 29.63 -24.13 -5.22
C TYR A 4 28.72 -25.09 -4.45
N LEU A 5 27.40 -25.04 -4.63
CA LEU A 5 26.46 -25.97 -3.99
C LEU A 5 25.42 -26.47 -4.99
N VAL A 6 25.36 -27.79 -5.17
CA VAL A 6 24.32 -28.48 -5.94
C VAL A 6 23.69 -29.52 -5.01
N PRO A 7 22.43 -29.33 -4.56
CA PRO A 7 21.55 -28.17 -4.75
C PRO A 7 22.05 -26.91 -4.02
N PRO A 8 21.58 -25.70 -4.41
CA PRO A 8 22.06 -24.42 -3.86
C PRO A 8 21.78 -24.23 -2.37
N LEU A 9 20.83 -25.00 -1.83
CA LEU A 9 20.50 -25.05 -0.41
C LEU A 9 20.67 -26.48 0.09
N GLN A 10 21.50 -26.66 1.11
CA GLN A 10 21.73 -27.93 1.78
C GLN A 10 21.66 -27.71 3.28
N GLY A 11 21.02 -28.63 4.00
CA GLY A 11 20.94 -28.61 5.46
C GLY A 11 21.50 -29.89 6.03
N TYR A 12 22.06 -29.82 7.24
CA TYR A 12 22.53 -30.99 7.98
C TYR A 12 21.93 -30.98 9.38
N ARG A 13 21.55 -32.14 9.89
CA ARG A 13 21.11 -32.37 11.26
C ARG A 13 22.17 -33.20 12.00
N LEU A 14 22.46 -32.83 13.24
CA LEU A 14 23.38 -33.59 14.09
C LEU A 14 22.59 -34.72 14.78
N ILE A 15 22.94 -35.97 14.50
CA ILE A 15 22.37 -37.18 15.11
C ILE A 15 23.55 -38.08 15.49
N ASP A 16 23.63 -38.49 16.76
CA ASP A 16 24.68 -39.37 17.30
C ASP A 16 26.10 -38.94 16.90
N ASP A 17 26.40 -37.65 17.09
CA ASP A 17 27.68 -36.99 16.72
C ASP A 17 28.03 -36.97 15.23
N GLU A 18 27.10 -37.36 14.35
CA GLU A 18 27.25 -37.29 12.90
C GLU A 18 26.32 -36.27 12.25
N TYR A 19 26.84 -35.49 11.30
CA TYR A 19 26.04 -34.60 10.47
C TYR A 19 25.38 -35.39 9.34
N GLN A 20 24.07 -35.59 9.45
CA GLN A 20 23.25 -36.23 8.42
C GLN A 20 22.59 -35.18 7.53
N LEU A 21 22.62 -35.40 6.22
CA LEU A 21 21.99 -34.51 5.24
C LEU A 21 20.47 -34.47 5.45
N ILE A 22 19.89 -33.28 5.37
CA ILE A 22 18.45 -33.08 5.30
C ILE A 22 18.04 -33.17 3.83
N GLU A 23 17.20 -34.14 3.50
CA GLU A 23 16.70 -34.28 2.13
C GLU A 23 15.87 -33.04 1.75
N PRO A 24 16.20 -32.39 0.62
CA PRO A 24 15.40 -31.30 0.10
C PRO A 24 14.07 -31.82 -0.47
N GLU A 25 13.04 -30.99 -0.40
CA GLU A 25 11.76 -31.19 -1.09
C GLU A 25 11.93 -31.07 -2.62
N ALA A 26 10.85 -31.38 -3.36
CA ALA A 26 10.84 -31.36 -4.82
C ALA A 26 11.22 -29.99 -5.44
N ASP A 27 11.00 -28.89 -4.72
CA ASP A 27 11.38 -27.53 -5.14
C ASP A 27 12.75 -27.08 -4.60
N GLY A 28 13.50 -27.98 -3.94
CA GLY A 28 14.79 -27.69 -3.35
C GLY A 28 14.75 -27.05 -1.97
N ALA A 29 13.56 -26.85 -1.39
CA ALA A 29 13.43 -26.35 -0.01
C ALA A 29 13.85 -27.41 1.01
N ILE A 30 14.36 -26.99 2.16
CA ILE A 30 14.64 -27.88 3.29
C ILE A 30 13.74 -27.51 4.47
N VAL A 31 13.38 -28.50 5.28
CA VAL A 31 12.56 -28.27 6.47
C VAL A 31 13.39 -28.45 7.72
N SER A 32 13.44 -27.42 8.56
CA SER A 32 14.06 -27.45 9.88
C SER A 32 13.00 -27.75 10.94
N GLU A 33 13.14 -28.90 11.60
CA GLU A 33 12.27 -29.29 12.72
C GLU A 33 12.54 -28.45 13.97
N GLN A 34 13.80 -28.03 14.18
CA GLN A 34 14.23 -27.25 15.33
C GLN A 34 13.71 -25.81 15.29
N LEU A 35 13.60 -25.23 14.09
CA LEU A 35 13.09 -23.88 13.88
C LEU A 35 11.60 -23.86 13.56
N ASP A 36 10.97 -25.03 13.41
CA ASP A 36 9.62 -25.21 12.86
C ASP A 36 9.38 -24.36 11.60
N ALA A 37 10.37 -24.39 10.71
CA ALA A 37 10.45 -23.51 9.54
C ALA A 37 10.90 -24.27 8.29
N ARG A 38 10.41 -23.80 7.15
CA ARG A 38 10.79 -24.24 5.82
C ARG A 38 11.69 -23.19 5.18
N LEU A 39 12.89 -23.59 4.77
CA LEU A 39 13.88 -22.72 4.15
C LEU A 39 13.90 -23.00 2.65
N ALA A 40 13.74 -21.96 1.85
CA ALA A 40 13.73 -22.05 0.40
C ALA A 40 14.60 -20.95 -0.21
N MET A 41 15.14 -21.20 -1.39
CA MET A 41 15.79 -20.16 -2.18
C MET A 41 14.76 -19.52 -3.11
N GLU A 42 14.49 -18.23 -2.93
CA GLU A 42 13.67 -17.43 -3.85
C GLU A 42 14.60 -16.53 -4.66
N GLY A 43 15.00 -17.00 -5.85
CA GLY A 43 16.06 -16.37 -6.64
C GLY A 43 17.41 -16.47 -5.93
N ASP A 44 17.83 -15.38 -5.29
CA ASP A 44 19.13 -15.24 -4.65
C ASP A 44 19.04 -15.19 -3.13
N ASP A 45 17.82 -15.03 -2.63
CA ASP A 45 17.55 -14.78 -1.24
C ASP A 45 17.14 -16.09 -0.56
N LEU A 46 17.72 -16.33 0.62
CA LEU A 46 17.25 -17.37 1.52
C LEU A 46 15.98 -16.87 2.21
N VAL A 47 14.87 -17.52 1.94
CA VAL A 47 13.56 -17.17 2.51
C VAL A 47 13.13 -18.26 3.48
N MET A 48 12.74 -17.82 4.68
CA MET A 48 12.20 -18.69 5.72
C MET A 48 10.68 -18.56 5.74
N HIS A 49 9.99 -19.68 5.82
CA HIS A 49 8.55 -19.78 5.97
C HIS A 49 8.22 -20.52 7.25
N ASP A 50 7.34 -19.97 8.07
CA ASP A 50 6.79 -20.62 9.25
C ASP A 50 6.06 -21.90 8.82
N ARG A 51 6.42 -23.07 9.37
CA ARG A 51 5.87 -24.35 8.92
C ARG A 51 4.37 -24.46 9.23
N PRO A 52 3.85 -24.08 10.42
CA PRO A 52 2.42 -24.20 10.71
C PRO A 52 1.52 -23.31 9.83
N SER A 53 1.94 -22.06 9.57
CA SER A 53 1.11 -21.09 8.86
C SER A 53 1.46 -20.92 7.39
N GLY A 54 2.63 -21.41 6.95
CA GLY A 54 3.17 -21.20 5.61
C GLY A 54 3.55 -19.75 5.32
N ARG A 55 3.58 -18.87 6.33
CA ARG A 55 3.87 -17.45 6.15
C ARG A 55 5.37 -17.22 6.09
N ARG A 56 5.80 -16.35 5.18
CA ARG A 56 7.17 -15.85 5.17
C ARG A 56 7.52 -15.18 6.49
N LEU A 57 8.58 -15.65 7.12
CA LEU A 57 9.23 -15.03 8.26
C LEU A 57 10.09 -13.89 7.73
N LEU A 58 9.64 -12.67 7.98
CA LEU A 58 10.37 -11.46 7.60
C LEU A 58 11.48 -11.21 8.61
N THR A 59 12.65 -10.83 8.11
CA THR A 59 13.67 -10.19 8.94
C THR A 59 13.16 -8.85 9.47
N GLU A 60 13.80 -8.33 10.52
CA GLU A 60 13.45 -7.02 11.08
C GLU A 60 13.49 -5.91 10.03
N ALA A 61 14.56 -5.87 9.22
CA ALA A 61 14.71 -4.91 8.14
C ALA A 61 13.61 -5.03 7.06
N GLU A 62 13.18 -6.24 6.71
CA GLU A 62 12.06 -6.46 5.78
C GLU A 62 10.73 -6.02 6.39
N SER A 63 10.50 -6.29 7.68
CA SER A 63 9.29 -5.84 8.38
C SER A 63 9.22 -4.31 8.45
N GLU A 64 10.34 -3.64 8.72
CA GLU A 64 10.42 -2.18 8.72
C GLU A 64 10.13 -1.58 7.35
N ARG A 65 10.72 -2.15 6.29
CA ARG A 65 10.45 -1.72 4.91
C ARG A 65 8.97 -1.87 4.55
N GLU A 66 8.37 -3.01 4.88
CA GLU A 66 6.95 -3.25 4.61
C GLU A 66 6.06 -2.24 5.37
N ARG A 67 6.38 -1.93 6.63
CA ARG A 67 5.68 -0.91 7.42
C ARG A 67 5.81 0.46 6.77
N ALA A 68 7.02 0.86 6.38
CA ALA A 68 7.27 2.14 5.72
C ALA A 68 6.53 2.27 4.38
N GLU A 69 6.47 1.20 3.58
CA GLU A 69 5.70 1.17 2.34
C GLU A 69 4.19 1.28 2.58
N ARG A 70 3.67 0.55 3.57
CA ARG A 70 2.26 0.65 3.96
C ARG A 70 1.90 2.06 4.42
N GLU A 71 2.77 2.70 5.20
CA GLU A 71 2.57 4.09 5.65
C GLU A 71 2.61 5.08 4.48
N ARG A 72 3.58 4.95 3.57
CA ARG A 72 3.63 5.76 2.34
C ARG A 72 2.38 5.59 1.49
N SER A 73 1.88 4.36 1.35
CA SER A 73 0.65 4.09 0.60
C SER A 73 -0.58 4.74 1.25
N ARG A 74 -0.68 4.69 2.58
CA ARG A 74 -1.76 5.38 3.32
C ARG A 74 -1.69 6.90 3.13
N ALA A 75 -0.51 7.49 3.31
CA ALA A 75 -0.31 8.91 3.11
C ALA A 75 -0.64 9.35 1.67
N ALA A 76 -0.29 8.54 0.68
CA ALA A 76 -0.64 8.82 -0.72
C ALA A 76 -2.16 8.80 -0.96
N ARG A 77 -2.88 7.82 -0.38
CA ARG A 77 -4.34 7.73 -0.48
C ARG A 77 -5.02 8.93 0.19
N GLU A 78 -4.56 9.32 1.38
CA GLU A 78 -5.10 10.49 2.09
C GLU A 78 -4.91 11.78 1.28
N ARG A 79 -3.74 11.98 0.68
CA ARG A 79 -3.49 13.14 -0.21
C ARG A 79 -4.44 13.14 -1.40
N MET A 80 -4.62 11.99 -2.05
CA MET A 80 -5.53 11.87 -3.19
C MET A 80 -6.98 12.20 -2.81
N LEU A 81 -7.44 11.75 -1.64
CA LEU A 81 -8.79 12.07 -1.13
C LEU A 81 -8.93 13.57 -0.83
N ALA A 82 -7.94 14.16 -0.18
CA ALA A 82 -7.94 15.59 0.12
C ALA A 82 -7.94 16.46 -1.16
N GLU A 83 -7.18 16.07 -2.18
CA GLU A 83 -7.20 16.74 -3.49
C GLU A 83 -8.55 16.59 -4.18
N GLN A 84 -9.16 15.40 -4.12
CA GLN A 84 -10.50 15.18 -4.68
C GLN A 84 -11.56 16.04 -3.99
N GLU A 85 -11.54 16.15 -2.66
CA GLU A 85 -12.46 17.03 -1.94
C GLU A 85 -12.25 18.50 -2.30
N ARG A 86 -11.01 18.96 -2.38
CA ARG A 86 -10.70 20.34 -2.79
C ARG A 86 -11.23 20.63 -4.19
N ALA A 87 -11.03 19.70 -5.13
CA ALA A 87 -11.53 19.85 -6.50
C ALA A 87 -13.06 19.91 -6.56
N ARG A 88 -13.76 19.09 -5.75
CA ARG A 88 -15.23 19.13 -5.64
C ARG A 88 -15.71 20.46 -5.06
N ALA A 89 -15.10 20.92 -3.97
CA ALA A 89 -15.44 22.21 -3.35
C ALA A 89 -15.21 23.38 -4.32
N GLU A 90 -14.12 23.37 -5.07
CA GLU A 90 -13.85 24.40 -6.08
C GLU A 90 -14.88 24.35 -7.23
N GLN A 91 -15.25 23.16 -7.69
CA GLN A 91 -16.29 23.00 -8.71
C GLN A 91 -17.65 23.51 -8.24
N GLU A 92 -18.02 23.22 -6.99
CA GLU A 92 -19.26 23.69 -6.40
C GLU A 92 -19.28 25.21 -6.27
N ARG A 93 -18.19 25.82 -5.81
CA ARG A 93 -18.05 27.28 -5.76
C ARG A 93 -18.21 27.91 -7.14
N LYS A 94 -17.54 27.38 -8.17
CA LYS A 94 -17.70 27.87 -9.55
C LYS A 94 -19.13 27.76 -10.06
N ARG A 95 -19.86 26.71 -9.69
CA ARG A 95 -21.28 26.56 -10.04
C ARG A 95 -22.16 27.56 -9.31
N ALA A 96 -21.91 27.80 -8.03
CA ALA A 96 -22.63 28.80 -7.25
C ALA A 96 -22.40 30.21 -7.81
N ASP A 97 -21.14 30.58 -8.06
CA ASP A 97 -20.78 31.88 -8.64
C ASP A 97 -21.45 32.09 -10.02
N ALA A 98 -21.49 31.05 -10.86
CA ALA A 98 -22.16 31.11 -12.15
C ALA A 98 -23.68 31.30 -12.02
N ALA A 99 -24.33 30.55 -11.10
CA ALA A 99 -25.76 30.68 -10.84
C ALA A 99 -26.12 32.06 -10.29
N GLU A 100 -25.31 32.62 -9.38
CA GLU A 100 -25.51 33.98 -8.86
C GLU A 100 -25.37 35.04 -9.96
N ALA A 101 -24.39 34.88 -10.86
CA ALA A 101 -24.21 35.77 -12.00
C ALA A 101 -25.40 35.71 -12.97
N GLU A 102 -25.94 34.53 -13.24
CA GLU A 102 -27.15 34.35 -14.06
C GLU A 102 -28.38 34.97 -13.41
N LEU A 103 -28.59 34.74 -12.10
CA LEU A 103 -29.69 35.36 -11.35
C LEU A 103 -29.59 36.88 -11.36
N ARG A 104 -28.39 37.44 -11.19
CA ARG A 104 -28.16 38.89 -11.28
C ARG A 104 -28.53 39.42 -12.67
N ARG A 105 -28.14 38.72 -13.74
CA ARG A 105 -28.49 39.09 -15.12
C ARG A 105 -30.00 39.02 -15.36
N MET A 106 -30.66 37.96 -14.91
CA MET A 106 -32.12 37.82 -15.03
C MET A 106 -32.86 38.90 -14.26
N ARG A 107 -32.44 39.20 -13.02
CA ARG A 107 -33.03 40.29 -12.21
C ARG A 107 -32.88 41.65 -12.89
N ALA A 108 -31.71 41.94 -13.44
CA ALA A 108 -31.47 43.17 -14.19
C ALA A 108 -32.34 43.25 -15.47
N MET A 109 -32.51 42.14 -16.19
CA MET A 109 -33.37 42.08 -17.38
C MET A 109 -34.84 42.27 -17.06
N LEU A 110 -35.31 41.74 -15.93
CA LEU A 110 -36.68 41.89 -15.45
C LEU A 110 -36.97 43.26 -14.81
N GLY A 111 -35.97 44.16 -14.76
CA GLY A 111 -36.13 45.49 -14.18
C GLY A 111 -36.39 45.47 -12.68
N LEU A 112 -36.15 44.35 -11.98
CA LEU A 112 -36.22 44.24 -10.52
C LEU A 112 -34.95 44.80 -9.90
N ASN A 113 -34.63 46.05 -10.22
CA ASN A 113 -33.78 46.87 -9.38
C ASN A 113 -34.71 47.53 -8.36
N ALA A 114 -34.24 47.71 -7.13
CA ALA A 114 -35.01 48.33 -6.07
C ALA A 114 -35.43 49.76 -6.44
N ASP A 115 -36.57 49.91 -7.09
CA ASP A 115 -37.35 51.15 -7.16
C ASP A 115 -38.17 51.33 -5.87
N ASP A 116 -37.55 51.08 -4.71
CA ASP A 116 -38.14 51.30 -3.37
C ASP A 116 -37.47 52.48 -2.61
N GLU A 117 -36.55 53.22 -3.24
CA GLU A 117 -36.04 54.48 -2.69
C GLU A 117 -36.27 55.63 -3.69
N ALA A 118 -37.51 56.12 -3.81
CA ALA A 118 -37.86 57.54 -4.07
C ALA A 118 -39.29 57.71 -4.62
N CYS A 119 -40.32 57.56 -3.79
CA CYS A 119 -41.67 58.16 -3.93
C CYS A 119 -42.47 57.61 -2.74
N GLU A 120 -42.99 58.35 -1.76
CA GLU A 120 -43.53 59.71 -1.67
C GLU A 120 -43.19 60.22 -0.24
N SER A 121 -42.60 61.41 -0.10
CA SER A 121 -43.28 62.68 0.25
C SER A 121 -44.03 62.68 1.58
#